data_AF-A0A2W1B7R5-F1
#
_entry.id   AF-A0A2W1B7R5-F1
#
_cell.length_a   1.000
_cell.length_b   1.000
_cell.length_c   1.000
_cell.angle_alpha   90.00
_cell.angle_beta   90.00
_cell.angle_gamma   90.00
#
_symmetry.space_group_name_H-M   'P 1'
#
loop_
_entity.id
_entity.type
_entity.pdbx_description
1 polymer ?
#
loop_
_entity_poly.entity_id
_entity_poly.type
_entity_poly.pdbx_seq_one_letter_code
_entity_poly.pdbx_strand_id
1 'polypeptide(L)'
;MSNTFLLEPDIIAAAENVMPDLNNDLILAKNFLKQQSAATGDSLYDHLVDVVQKILSQKPPDVVDNFEHYSWEVKQEKFRPNFDLLNDIYLSPPQLATVRSMEEMFRLVASKATKLDDLGEEEQELDLEEDNYKPKIQDLIDHNYYFREAGYGLPASECYTVYIAMIMLGIKEPVSSVRFFGKIFGTKANYYVAETDLTIDELDKRIREFELKDMPGEGEGMDEAGSPPVEEQAEVMPEGEEKEEVPKEPVPPKLPPEPQSTWQAPAPIPVERPGQGVNKKVYWVCNRPGEQWICLPDIKPDHIRVARLSVRCMTGDLESEVITFPPFDGVEKHYLRAQIARIAASTSISPQGFFTYGSGEEEEDLNLEEGGGDMEFNPNPYYQGHTLKDLVDSNLTYWVHHGRHILKQGRTLWWNPNAGMVRTTK
;
A
#
# COMPACT_ATOMS: atom_id res chain seq x y z
N MET A 1 -14.82 -35.24 1.79
CA MET A 1 -15.24 -36.18 0.73
C MET A 1 -14.04 -36.48 -0.15
N SER A 2 -13.44 -37.66 0.03
CA SER A 2 -12.57 -38.36 -0.93
C SER A 2 -12.28 -39.73 -0.30
N ASN A 3 -12.81 -40.79 -0.91
CA ASN A 3 -12.80 -42.15 -0.39
C ASN A 3 -11.39 -42.75 -0.44
N THR A 4 -10.80 -43.01 0.72
CA THR A 4 -9.65 -43.89 0.92
C THR A 4 -10.11 -45.34 0.75
N PHE A 5 -9.87 -45.93 -0.42
CA PHE A 5 -9.95 -47.38 -0.60
C PHE A 5 -8.73 -48.03 0.05
N LEU A 6 -8.93 -48.52 1.28
CA LEU A 6 -8.07 -49.50 1.92
C LEU A 6 -8.25 -50.84 1.21
N LEU A 7 -7.25 -51.25 0.43
CA LEU A 7 -7.11 -52.64 -0.03
C LEU A 7 -6.33 -53.39 1.05
N GLU A 8 -7.05 -54.17 1.86
CA GLU A 8 -6.47 -55.15 2.77
C GLU A 8 -5.87 -56.34 1.97
N PRO A 9 -4.85 -57.03 2.50
CA PRO A 9 -4.19 -58.13 1.83
C PRO A 9 -4.95 -59.44 2.09
N ASP A 10 -5.65 -59.95 1.08
CA ASP A 10 -6.20 -61.30 1.11
C ASP A 10 -5.06 -62.32 1.02
N ILE A 11 -4.71 -62.92 2.17
CA ILE A 11 -3.99 -64.18 2.20
C ILE A 11 -4.80 -65.19 3.02
N ILE A 12 -4.99 -66.37 2.41
CA ILE A 12 -5.32 -67.68 2.98
C ILE A 12 -6.81 -68.00 3.17
N ALA A 13 -7.46 -68.38 2.07
CA ALA A 13 -8.45 -69.46 2.07
C ALA A 13 -7.95 -70.56 1.12
N ALA A 14 -7.16 -71.49 1.67
CA ALA A 14 -6.75 -72.71 0.99
C ALA A 14 -7.92 -73.70 0.98
N ALA A 15 -8.75 -73.65 -0.05
CA ALA A 15 -9.73 -74.69 -0.35
C ALA A 15 -10.05 -74.68 -1.85
N GLU A 16 -9.14 -75.20 -2.68
CA GLU A 16 -9.43 -75.99 -3.88
C GLU A 16 -8.10 -76.28 -4.60
N ASN A 17 -7.85 -77.56 -4.91
CA ASN A 17 -6.76 -78.00 -5.78
C ASN A 17 -7.07 -77.61 -7.24
N VAL A 18 -7.07 -76.32 -7.54
CA VAL A 18 -6.82 -75.82 -8.88
C VAL A 18 -5.31 -75.66 -8.94
N MET A 19 -4.61 -76.45 -9.76
CA MET A 19 -3.21 -76.12 -10.03
C MET A 19 -3.21 -74.66 -10.47
N PRO A 20 -2.58 -73.73 -9.73
CA PRO A 20 -2.49 -72.36 -10.18
C PRO A 20 -1.88 -72.45 -11.57
N ASP A 21 -2.54 -71.86 -12.56
CA ASP A 21 -1.97 -71.78 -13.89
C ASP A 21 -0.75 -70.86 -13.73
N LEU A 22 0.38 -71.46 -13.36
CA LEU A 22 1.59 -70.81 -12.88
C LEU A 22 2.04 -69.73 -13.87
N ASN A 23 1.73 -69.98 -15.14
CA ASN A 23 1.97 -69.10 -16.24
C ASN A 23 1.14 -67.80 -16.16
N ASN A 24 -0.13 -67.89 -15.77
CA ASN A 24 -1.01 -66.74 -15.58
C ASN A 24 -0.57 -65.89 -14.37
N ASP A 25 -0.23 -66.53 -13.26
CA ASP A 25 0.28 -65.82 -12.07
C ASP A 25 1.63 -65.13 -12.33
N LEU A 26 2.52 -65.78 -13.10
CA LEU A 26 3.78 -65.17 -13.56
C LEU A 26 3.54 -63.96 -14.47
N ILE A 27 2.52 -64.01 -15.33
CA ILE A 27 2.16 -62.88 -16.21
C ILE A 27 1.61 -61.71 -15.39
N LEU A 28 0.76 -61.99 -14.39
CA LEU A 28 0.22 -60.97 -13.49
C LEU A 28 1.35 -60.30 -12.67
N ALA A 29 2.27 -61.08 -12.11
CA ALA A 29 3.43 -60.55 -11.39
C ALA A 29 4.35 -59.72 -12.29
N LYS A 30 4.59 -60.17 -13.53
CA LYS A 30 5.38 -59.41 -14.50
C LYS A 30 4.72 -58.09 -14.87
N ASN A 31 3.40 -58.07 -15.05
CA ASN A 31 2.65 -56.85 -15.35
C ASN A 31 2.69 -55.86 -14.18
N PHE A 32 2.61 -56.37 -12.95
CA PHE A 32 2.76 -55.55 -11.74
C PHE A 32 4.15 -54.90 -11.65
N LEU A 33 5.23 -55.64 -11.87
CA LEU A 33 6.60 -55.11 -11.86
C LEU A 33 6.88 -54.11 -12.99
N LYS A 34 6.09 -54.14 -14.06
CA LYS A 34 6.17 -53.22 -15.20
C LYS A 34 5.36 -51.93 -15.02
N GLN A 35 4.65 -51.77 -13.90
CA GLN A 35 3.97 -50.52 -13.61
C GLN A 35 4.99 -49.39 -13.47
N GLN A 36 4.75 -48.28 -14.19
CA GLN A 36 5.63 -47.12 -14.16
C GLN A 36 5.42 -46.33 -12.86
N SER A 37 6.51 -45.89 -12.25
CA SER A 37 6.48 -44.94 -11.15
C SER A 37 6.30 -43.52 -11.68
N ALA A 38 5.30 -42.79 -11.18
CA ALA A 38 5.03 -41.40 -11.61
C ALA A 38 6.17 -40.42 -11.27
N ALA A 39 7.00 -40.75 -10.27
CA ALA A 39 8.08 -39.87 -9.81
C ALA A 39 9.39 -40.02 -10.61
N THR A 40 9.65 -41.21 -11.16
CA THR A 40 10.92 -41.53 -11.84
C THR A 40 10.74 -41.95 -13.30
N GLY A 41 9.51 -42.22 -13.75
CA GLY A 41 9.21 -42.71 -15.10
C GLY A 41 9.66 -44.16 -15.36
N ASP A 42 10.48 -44.74 -14.49
CA ASP A 42 11.00 -46.10 -14.60
C ASP A 42 10.05 -47.16 -14.02
N SER A 43 10.16 -48.38 -14.55
CA SER A 43 9.53 -49.59 -14.02
C SER A 43 10.50 -50.38 -13.14
N LEU A 44 9.99 -51.08 -12.11
CA LEU A 44 10.82 -51.91 -11.23
C LEU A 44 11.43 -53.09 -12.00
N TYR A 45 10.70 -53.64 -12.96
CA TYR A 45 11.18 -54.70 -13.84
C TYR A 45 12.44 -54.28 -14.61
N ASP A 46 12.42 -53.11 -15.26
CA ASP A 46 13.55 -52.63 -16.05
C ASP A 46 14.74 -52.27 -15.15
N HIS A 47 14.49 -51.72 -13.95
CA HIS A 47 15.54 -51.46 -12.96
C HIS A 47 16.25 -52.74 -12.53
N LEU A 48 15.52 -53.80 -12.20
CA LEU A 48 16.10 -55.08 -11.78
C LEU A 48 16.87 -55.77 -12.91
N VAL A 49 16.37 -55.68 -14.16
CA VAL A 49 17.07 -56.20 -15.33
C VAL A 49 18.43 -55.52 -15.51
N ASP A 50 18.48 -54.19 -15.39
CA ASP A 50 19.71 -53.43 -15.55
C ASP A 50 20.71 -53.68 -14.41
N VAL A 51 20.23 -53.81 -13.17
CA VAL A 51 21.07 -54.18 -12.02
C VAL A 51 21.68 -55.58 -12.23
N VAL A 52 20.88 -56.56 -12.65
CA VAL A 52 21.37 -57.92 -12.94
C VAL A 52 22.37 -57.91 -14.10
N GLN A 53 22.10 -57.14 -15.16
CA GLN A 53 23.01 -57.00 -16.30
C GLN A 53 24.35 -56.37 -15.89
N LYS A 54 24.35 -55.40 -14.98
CA LYS A 54 25.55 -54.73 -14.46
C LYS A 54 26.38 -55.67 -13.58
N ILE A 55 25.73 -56.43 -12.70
CA ILE A 55 26.35 -57.47 -11.85
C ILE A 55 26.99 -58.57 -12.71
N LEU A 56 26.29 -59.05 -13.74
CA LEU A 56 26.81 -60.11 -14.64
C LEU A 56 28.03 -59.65 -15.44
N SER A 57 28.11 -58.35 -15.75
CA SER A 57 29.20 -57.75 -16.51
C SER A 57 30.46 -57.54 -15.65
N GLN A 58 30.31 -57.14 -14.39
CA GLN A 58 31.43 -56.84 -13.49
C GLN A 58 31.93 -58.06 -12.68
N LYS A 59 31.12 -59.11 -12.52
CA LYS A 59 31.43 -60.36 -11.78
C LYS A 59 32.18 -60.12 -10.45
N PRO A 60 31.59 -59.40 -9.49
CA PRO A 60 32.21 -59.17 -8.20
C PRO A 60 32.32 -60.47 -7.37
N PRO A 61 33.31 -60.55 -6.45
CA PRO A 61 33.53 -61.73 -5.60
C PRO A 61 32.41 -61.95 -4.59
N ASP A 62 31.73 -60.88 -4.15
CA ASP A 62 30.51 -60.96 -3.36
C ASP A 62 29.40 -60.13 -4.04
N VAL A 63 28.33 -60.81 -4.46
CA VAL A 63 27.24 -60.21 -5.22
C VAL A 63 26.16 -59.64 -4.28
N VAL A 64 25.98 -60.24 -3.11
CA VAL A 64 24.86 -59.88 -2.21
C VAL A 64 25.16 -58.58 -1.50
N ASP A 65 26.38 -58.44 -0.97
CA ASP A 65 26.80 -57.24 -0.24
C ASP A 65 26.88 -56.00 -1.16
N ASN A 66 27.20 -56.19 -2.44
CA ASN A 66 27.31 -55.10 -3.40
C ASN A 66 25.99 -54.80 -4.15
N PHE A 67 24.93 -55.59 -3.95
CA PHE A 67 23.67 -55.42 -4.67
C PHE A 67 23.05 -54.03 -4.48
N GLU A 68 23.10 -53.50 -3.26
CA GLU A 68 22.60 -52.15 -2.95
C GLU A 68 23.39 -51.07 -3.69
N HIS A 69 24.71 -51.22 -3.75
CA HIS A 69 25.59 -50.29 -4.47
C HIS A 69 25.26 -50.25 -5.97
N TYR A 70 25.09 -51.41 -6.61
CA TYR A 70 24.69 -51.49 -8.02
C TYR A 70 23.30 -50.93 -8.29
N SER A 71 22.35 -51.17 -7.38
CA SER A 71 21.01 -50.56 -7.46
C SER A 71 21.09 -49.02 -7.40
N TRP A 72 21.99 -48.48 -6.58
CA TRP A 72 22.22 -47.04 -6.49
C TRP A 72 22.91 -46.48 -7.74
N GLU A 73 23.94 -47.15 -8.26
CA GLU A 73 24.61 -46.73 -9.50
C GLU A 73 23.65 -46.69 -10.70
N VAL A 74 22.79 -47.71 -10.87
CA VAL A 74 21.80 -47.74 -11.96
C VAL A 74 20.79 -46.60 -11.80
N LYS A 75 20.37 -46.28 -10.57
CA LYS A 75 19.52 -45.11 -10.31
C LYS A 75 20.22 -43.80 -10.62
N GLN A 76 21.52 -43.69 -10.37
CA GLN A 76 22.29 -42.49 -10.72
C GLN A 76 22.46 -42.33 -12.23
N GLU A 77 22.76 -43.40 -12.96
CA GLU A 77 22.91 -43.35 -14.42
C GLU A 77 21.60 -42.99 -15.12
N LYS A 78 20.46 -43.44 -14.57
CA LYS A 78 19.13 -43.11 -15.08
C LYS A 78 18.56 -41.80 -14.52
N PHE A 79 19.22 -41.18 -13.55
CA PHE A 79 18.74 -39.94 -12.95
C PHE A 79 18.78 -38.83 -13.99
N ARG A 80 17.63 -38.55 -14.59
CA ARG A 80 17.38 -37.32 -15.31
C ARG A 80 16.85 -36.32 -14.30
N PRO A 81 17.62 -35.28 -13.92
CA PRO A 81 17.03 -34.21 -13.14
C PRO A 81 15.82 -33.67 -13.93
N ASN A 82 14.71 -33.39 -13.26
CA ASN A 82 13.54 -32.72 -13.84
C ASN A 82 13.84 -31.30 -14.41
N PHE A 83 15.12 -30.92 -14.42
CA PHE A 83 15.70 -29.74 -15.04
C PHE A 83 16.38 -30.05 -16.38
N ASP A 84 16.03 -31.14 -17.06
CA ASP A 84 16.39 -31.30 -18.48
C ASP A 84 15.59 -30.28 -19.30
N LEU A 85 16.13 -29.06 -19.37
CA LEU A 85 15.62 -27.86 -20.04
C LEU A 85 15.43 -28.03 -21.57
N LEU A 86 15.58 -29.24 -22.10
CA LEU A 86 15.35 -29.61 -23.50
C LEU A 86 13.94 -30.11 -23.78
N ASN A 87 13.17 -30.49 -22.75
CA ASN A 87 11.72 -30.55 -22.89
C ASN A 87 11.21 -29.12 -22.75
N ASP A 88 10.62 -28.58 -23.82
CA ASP A 88 9.96 -27.28 -23.93
C ASP A 88 8.78 -27.13 -22.94
N ILE A 89 9.03 -27.23 -21.63
CA ILE A 89 8.14 -26.69 -20.62
C ILE A 89 8.30 -25.18 -20.75
N TYR A 90 7.40 -24.57 -21.54
CA TYR A 90 7.32 -23.12 -21.64
C TYR A 90 6.96 -22.56 -20.27
N LEU A 91 7.98 -22.22 -19.49
CA LEU A 91 7.84 -21.38 -18.33
C LEU A 91 7.74 -19.95 -18.85
N SER A 92 6.56 -19.33 -18.71
CA SER A 92 6.39 -17.94 -19.09
C SER A 92 7.41 -17.09 -18.31
N PRO A 93 8.27 -16.32 -19.00
CA PRO A 93 9.22 -15.47 -18.31
C PRO A 93 8.46 -14.46 -17.42
N PRO A 94 8.86 -14.25 -16.16
CA PRO A 94 8.24 -13.23 -15.30
C PRO A 94 8.23 -11.83 -15.95
N GLN A 95 9.21 -11.54 -16.80
CA GLN A 95 9.33 -10.30 -17.56
C GLN A 95 8.17 -10.09 -18.54
N LEU A 96 7.56 -11.17 -19.03
CA LEU A 96 6.48 -11.11 -20.02
C LEU A 96 5.22 -10.45 -19.44
N ALA A 97 4.92 -10.69 -18.15
CA ALA A 97 3.82 -10.01 -17.46
C ALA A 97 4.05 -8.50 -17.37
N THR A 98 5.27 -8.07 -17.05
CA THR A 98 5.65 -6.65 -17.00
C THR A 98 5.53 -5.98 -18.36
N VAL A 99 6.02 -6.64 -19.42
CA VAL A 99 5.96 -6.09 -20.78
C VAL A 99 4.52 -5.96 -21.27
N ARG A 100 3.66 -6.94 -20.99
CA ARG A 100 2.23 -6.87 -21.35
C ARG A 100 1.52 -5.69 -20.67
N SER A 101 1.73 -5.50 -19.37
CA SER A 101 1.17 -4.35 -18.66
C SER A 101 1.67 -3.02 -19.25
N MET A 102 2.93 -2.96 -19.63
CA MET A 102 3.51 -1.78 -20.26
C MET A 102 2.96 -1.52 -21.68
N GLU A 103 2.76 -2.56 -22.48
CA GLU A 103 2.14 -2.49 -23.81
C GLU A 103 0.69 -1.98 -23.72
N GLU A 104 -0.08 -2.48 -22.75
CA GLU A 104 -1.44 -1.99 -22.48
C GLU A 104 -1.44 -0.50 -22.15
N MET A 105 -0.47 -0.03 -21.36
CA MET A 105 -0.33 1.40 -21.09
C MET A 105 -0.09 2.21 -22.36
N PHE A 106 0.89 1.81 -23.17
CA PHE A 106 1.22 2.53 -24.40
C PHE A 106 0.03 2.57 -25.36
N ARG A 107 -0.69 1.46 -25.49
CA ARG A 107 -1.85 1.37 -26.37
C ARG A 107 -2.99 2.27 -25.90
N LEU A 108 -3.25 2.33 -24.59
CA LEU A 108 -4.29 3.18 -24.03
C LEU A 108 -3.98 4.67 -24.25
N VAL A 109 -2.74 5.09 -23.95
CA VAL A 109 -2.29 6.47 -24.14
C VAL A 109 -2.30 6.85 -25.62
N ALA A 110 -1.80 5.99 -26.50
CA ALA A 110 -1.82 6.21 -27.95
C ALA A 110 -3.26 6.35 -28.48
N SER A 111 -4.17 5.48 -28.06
CA SER A 111 -5.57 5.53 -28.52
C SER A 111 -6.30 6.81 -28.12
N LYS A 112 -6.01 7.35 -26.92
CA LYS A 112 -6.58 8.63 -26.49
C LYS A 112 -5.92 9.81 -27.21
N ALA A 113 -4.61 9.75 -27.47
CA ALA A 113 -3.92 10.78 -28.24
C ALA A 113 -4.50 10.90 -29.66
N THR A 114 -4.69 9.77 -30.36
CA THR A 114 -5.30 9.76 -31.70
C THR A 114 -6.74 10.26 -31.69
N LYS A 115 -7.55 9.87 -30.69
CA LYS A 115 -8.92 10.40 -30.56
C LYS A 115 -8.92 11.92 -30.36
N LEU A 116 -7.98 12.45 -29.58
CA LEU A 116 -7.88 13.89 -29.37
C LEU A 116 -7.47 14.65 -30.62
N ASP A 117 -6.64 14.05 -31.47
CA ASP A 117 -6.27 14.62 -32.76
C ASP A 117 -7.46 14.55 -33.75
N ASP A 118 -8.21 13.43 -33.78
CA ASP A 118 -9.38 13.26 -34.64
C ASP A 118 -10.57 14.15 -34.24
N LEU A 119 -10.83 14.36 -32.94
CA LEU A 119 -11.85 15.30 -32.45
C LEU A 119 -11.45 16.77 -32.65
N GLY A 120 -10.18 17.05 -32.93
CA GLY A 120 -9.68 18.41 -33.18
C GLY A 120 -10.13 19.02 -34.50
N GLU A 121 -10.65 18.21 -35.44
CA GLU A 121 -11.02 18.68 -36.79
C GLU A 121 -12.53 18.88 -37.02
N GLU A 122 -13.45 18.29 -36.24
CA GLU A 122 -14.89 18.33 -36.56
C GLU A 122 -15.84 18.98 -35.53
N GLU A 123 -15.46 19.22 -34.26
CA GLU A 123 -16.41 19.68 -33.21
C GLU A 123 -16.00 20.97 -32.45
N GLN A 124 -15.28 21.90 -33.09
CA GLN A 124 -14.91 23.18 -32.44
C GLN A 124 -16.06 24.18 -32.20
N GLU A 125 -17.31 23.89 -32.59
CA GLU A 125 -18.42 24.86 -32.52
C GLU A 125 -19.58 24.55 -31.55
N LEU A 126 -19.65 23.41 -30.85
CA LEU A 126 -20.86 23.08 -30.06
C LEU A 126 -20.70 22.55 -28.62
N ASP A 127 -19.49 22.35 -28.09
CA ASP A 127 -19.30 22.01 -26.66
C ASP A 127 -18.37 23.03 -25.98
N LEU A 128 -18.97 24.11 -25.48
CA LEU A 128 -18.32 25.11 -24.62
C LEU A 128 -18.58 24.87 -23.12
N GLU A 129 -19.09 23.70 -22.72
CA GLU A 129 -19.47 23.43 -21.33
C GLU A 129 -18.83 22.18 -20.70
N GLU A 130 -18.19 21.29 -21.46
CA GLU A 130 -17.25 20.30 -20.90
C GLU A 130 -15.82 20.82 -21.09
N ASP A 131 -15.38 21.68 -20.17
CA ASP A 131 -13.98 22.13 -20.09
C ASP A 131 -13.05 20.92 -20.22
N ASN A 132 -12.35 20.90 -21.35
CA ASN A 132 -11.35 19.90 -21.72
C ASN A 132 -10.13 20.07 -20.79
N TYR A 133 -10.24 19.64 -19.53
CA TYR A 133 -9.18 19.67 -18.54
C TYR A 133 -8.06 18.71 -18.96
N LYS A 134 -7.20 19.15 -19.87
CA LYS A 134 -5.94 18.47 -20.13
C LYS A 134 -5.08 18.62 -18.86
N PRO A 135 -4.78 17.52 -18.13
CA PRO A 135 -3.98 17.61 -16.93
C PRO A 135 -2.59 18.13 -17.29
N LYS A 136 -2.10 19.12 -16.53
CA LYS A 136 -0.74 19.64 -16.68
C LYS A 136 0.24 18.64 -16.08
N ILE A 137 0.78 17.77 -16.94
CA ILE A 137 1.76 16.77 -16.57
C ILE A 137 3.15 17.38 -16.67
N GLN A 138 3.94 17.25 -15.61
CA GLN A 138 5.32 17.70 -15.58
C GLN A 138 6.17 16.88 -16.56
N ASP A 139 7.02 17.56 -17.36
CA ASP A 139 8.00 16.87 -18.20
C ASP A 139 9.07 16.20 -17.34
N LEU A 140 8.91 14.89 -17.13
CA LEU A 140 9.84 14.09 -16.35
C LEU A 140 11.15 13.85 -17.11
N ILE A 141 11.12 13.84 -18.45
CA ILE A 141 12.27 13.49 -19.28
C ILE A 141 13.32 14.60 -19.18
N ASP A 142 12.89 15.86 -19.31
CA ASP A 142 13.77 17.02 -19.21
C ASP A 142 14.35 17.17 -17.79
N HIS A 143 13.52 17.01 -16.75
CA HIS A 143 14.01 17.01 -15.37
C HIS A 143 15.01 15.88 -15.09
N ASN A 144 14.75 14.67 -15.59
CA ASN A 144 15.66 13.55 -15.41
C ASN A 144 16.99 13.77 -16.15
N TYR A 145 16.99 14.50 -17.27
CA TYR A 145 18.23 14.90 -17.94
C TYR A 145 19.09 15.77 -17.01
N TYR A 146 18.53 16.83 -16.42
CA TYR A 146 19.27 17.67 -15.46
C TYR A 146 19.73 16.91 -14.21
N PHE A 147 18.91 16.01 -13.68
CA PHE A 147 19.32 15.18 -12.54
C PHE A 147 20.51 14.27 -12.90
N ARG A 148 20.51 13.70 -14.11
CA ARG A 148 21.58 12.80 -14.57
C ARG A 148 22.91 13.52 -14.76
N GLU A 149 22.89 14.76 -15.21
CA GLU A 149 24.09 15.62 -15.26
C GLU A 149 24.66 15.86 -13.85
N ALA A 150 23.80 15.92 -12.83
CA ALA A 150 24.21 16.00 -11.42
C ALA A 150 24.63 14.65 -10.81
N GLY A 151 24.52 13.54 -11.55
CA GLY A 151 24.84 12.18 -11.08
C GLY A 151 23.70 11.48 -10.33
N TYR A 152 22.50 12.05 -10.33
CA TYR A 152 21.31 11.49 -9.71
C TYR A 152 20.22 11.19 -10.77
N GLY A 153 19.15 10.50 -10.40
CA GLY A 153 18.01 10.28 -11.30
C GLY A 153 17.78 8.84 -11.71
N LEU A 154 16.77 8.64 -12.56
CA LEU A 154 16.26 7.34 -12.96
C LEU A 154 16.93 6.87 -14.27
N PRO A 155 17.09 5.55 -14.46
CA PRO A 155 17.44 4.99 -15.76
C PRO A 155 16.46 5.46 -16.84
N ALA A 156 16.95 5.65 -18.08
CA ALA A 156 16.11 6.13 -19.18
C ALA A 156 14.88 5.24 -19.42
N SER A 157 15.04 3.92 -19.37
CA SER A 157 13.93 2.97 -19.53
C SER A 157 12.86 3.14 -18.46
N GLU A 158 13.26 3.28 -17.18
CA GLU A 158 12.32 3.54 -16.09
C GLU A 158 11.65 4.91 -16.24
N CYS A 159 12.41 5.94 -16.63
CA CYS A 159 11.92 7.31 -16.81
C CYS A 159 10.76 7.37 -17.81
N TYR A 160 10.92 6.77 -19.00
CA TYR A 160 9.84 6.74 -20.00
C TYR A 160 8.62 5.98 -19.49
N THR A 161 8.83 4.85 -18.81
CA THR A 161 7.72 4.04 -18.28
C THR A 161 6.93 4.81 -17.23
N VAL A 162 7.61 5.50 -16.31
CA VAL A 162 6.99 6.33 -15.28
C VAL A 162 6.24 7.51 -15.90
N TYR A 163 6.83 8.16 -16.92
CA TYR A 163 6.20 9.28 -17.61
C TYR A 163 4.86 8.87 -18.26
N ILE A 164 4.83 7.72 -18.95
CA ILE A 164 3.59 7.18 -19.52
C ILE A 164 2.59 6.77 -18.43
N ALA A 165 3.07 6.21 -17.32
CA ALA A 165 2.21 5.87 -16.18
C ALA A 165 1.55 7.12 -15.55
N MET A 166 2.25 8.27 -15.53
CA MET A 166 1.67 9.56 -15.09
C MET A 166 0.63 10.09 -16.08
N ILE A 167 0.87 9.95 -17.39
CA ILE A 167 -0.14 10.30 -18.40
C ILE A 167 -1.39 9.44 -18.24
N MET A 168 -1.22 8.14 -18.00
CA MET A 168 -2.34 7.25 -17.70
C MET A 168 -3.09 7.68 -16.44
N LEU A 169 -2.40 8.14 -15.39
CA LEU A 169 -3.04 8.64 -14.17
C LEU A 169 -3.93 9.85 -14.48
N GLY A 170 -3.39 10.84 -15.20
CA GLY A 170 -4.16 12.03 -15.60
C GLY A 170 -5.34 11.74 -16.54
N ILE A 171 -5.30 10.62 -17.24
CA ILE A 171 -6.38 10.14 -18.12
C ILE A 171 -7.51 9.45 -17.34
N LYS A 172 -7.19 8.83 -16.20
CA LYS A 172 -8.12 8.00 -15.40
C LYS A 172 -8.78 8.79 -14.28
N GLU A 173 -8.03 9.68 -13.65
CA GLU A 173 -8.45 10.44 -12.46
C GLU A 173 -8.63 11.93 -12.80
N PRO A 174 -9.59 12.63 -12.17
CA PRO A 174 -9.82 14.05 -12.38
C PRO A 174 -8.76 14.89 -11.65
N VAL A 175 -7.59 15.05 -12.28
CA VAL A 175 -6.45 15.80 -11.73
C VAL A 175 -6.11 17.00 -12.60
N SER A 176 -5.75 18.12 -11.97
CA SER A 176 -5.37 19.36 -12.64
C SER A 176 -3.88 19.37 -13.01
N SER A 177 -3.02 18.94 -12.09
CA SER A 177 -1.58 18.82 -12.34
C SER A 177 -1.02 17.51 -11.77
N VAL A 178 -0.05 16.92 -12.46
CA VAL A 178 0.65 15.70 -12.05
C VAL A 178 2.15 15.95 -12.05
N ARG A 179 2.79 15.81 -10.88
CA ARG A 179 4.24 15.89 -10.70
C ARG A 179 4.79 14.59 -10.13
N PHE A 180 5.95 14.16 -10.63
CA PHE A 180 6.63 13.01 -10.05
C PHE A 180 7.33 13.42 -8.76
N PHE A 181 6.93 12.82 -7.64
CA PHE A 181 7.56 13.10 -6.35
C PHE A 181 8.87 12.33 -6.20
N GLY A 182 8.86 11.03 -6.54
CA GLY A 182 10.06 10.20 -6.46
C GLY A 182 9.78 8.70 -6.32
N LYS A 183 10.84 7.97 -6.03
CA LYS A 183 10.84 6.52 -5.80
C LYS A 183 11.30 6.24 -4.37
N ILE A 184 10.48 5.53 -3.59
CA ILE A 184 10.78 5.10 -2.23
C ILE A 184 11.08 3.61 -2.25
N PHE A 185 12.26 3.23 -1.79
CA PHE A 185 12.67 1.83 -1.76
C PHE A 185 12.04 1.08 -0.60
N GLY A 186 11.54 -0.12 -0.86
CA GLY A 186 11.04 -1.05 0.15
C GLY A 186 11.77 -2.38 0.09
N THR A 187 11.53 -3.25 1.08
CA THR A 187 12.23 -4.53 1.19
C THR A 187 11.74 -5.57 0.18
N LYS A 188 10.43 -5.59 -0.13
CA LYS A 188 9.81 -6.53 -1.09
C LYS A 188 9.53 -5.85 -2.42
N ALA A 189 9.00 -4.63 -2.38
CA ALA A 189 8.68 -3.83 -3.56
C ALA A 189 8.99 -2.35 -3.29
N ASN A 190 9.18 -1.59 -4.37
CA ASN A 190 9.42 -0.15 -4.32
C ASN A 190 8.11 0.60 -4.56
N TYR A 191 8.03 1.84 -4.11
CA TYR A 191 6.89 2.73 -4.39
C TYR A 191 7.32 3.86 -5.32
N TYR A 192 6.61 4.01 -6.43
CA TYR A 192 6.65 5.21 -7.26
C TYR A 192 5.54 6.13 -6.80
N VAL A 193 5.88 7.39 -6.53
CA VAL A 193 4.96 8.38 -5.94
C VAL A 193 4.75 9.52 -6.92
N ALA A 194 3.49 9.80 -7.23
CA ALA A 194 3.06 10.99 -7.96
C ALA A 194 2.30 11.93 -7.02
N GLU A 195 2.63 13.21 -7.05
CA GLU A 195 1.84 14.26 -6.38
C GLU A 195 0.91 14.91 -7.39
N THR A 196 -0.33 15.15 -6.99
CA THR A 196 -1.35 15.73 -7.86
C THR A 196 -2.15 16.81 -7.14
N ASP A 197 -2.49 17.84 -7.90
CA ASP A 197 -3.51 18.81 -7.51
C ASP A 197 -4.85 18.35 -8.13
N LEU A 198 -5.90 18.24 -7.32
CA LEU A 198 -7.23 17.83 -7.78
C LEU A 198 -7.89 18.94 -8.61
N THR A 199 -8.90 18.59 -9.41
CA THR A 199 -9.82 19.60 -9.94
C THR A 199 -10.63 20.23 -8.82
N ILE A 200 -11.12 21.46 -9.04
CA ILE A 200 -11.88 22.22 -8.04
C ILE A 200 -13.11 21.42 -7.58
N ASP A 201 -13.82 20.79 -8.51
CA ASP A 201 -15.02 20.00 -8.21
C ASP A 201 -14.76 18.79 -7.30
N GLU A 202 -13.68 18.04 -7.57
CA GLU A 202 -13.31 16.87 -6.79
C GLU A 202 -12.75 17.28 -5.42
N LEU A 203 -12.06 18.42 -5.34
CA LEU A 203 -11.62 18.99 -4.08
C LEU A 203 -12.81 19.40 -3.21
N ASP A 204 -13.80 20.10 -3.78
CA ASP A 204 -15.03 20.50 -3.09
C ASP A 204 -15.82 19.30 -2.58
N LYS A 205 -15.90 18.24 -3.38
CA LYS A 205 -16.52 16.98 -2.96
C LYS A 205 -15.83 16.39 -1.74
N ARG A 206 -14.49 16.33 -1.74
CA ARG A 206 -13.73 15.82 -0.58
C ARG A 206 -13.85 16.70 0.65
N ILE A 207 -13.92 18.02 0.48
CA ILE A 207 -14.18 18.94 1.59
C ILE A 207 -15.57 18.69 2.18
N ARG A 208 -16.60 18.51 1.36
CA ARG A 208 -17.96 18.18 1.85
C ARG A 208 -18.01 16.83 2.58
N GLU A 209 -17.36 15.81 2.05
CA GLU A 209 -17.26 14.50 2.72
C GLU A 209 -16.53 14.60 4.05
N PHE A 210 -15.47 15.41 4.11
CA PHE A 210 -14.72 15.68 5.32
C PHE A 210 -15.59 16.40 6.37
N GLU A 211 -16.30 17.45 5.98
CA GLU A 211 -17.19 18.21 6.87
C GLU A 211 -18.37 17.37 7.38
N LEU A 212 -18.92 16.47 6.54
CA LEU A 212 -19.97 15.54 6.95
C LEU A 212 -19.46 14.56 8.03
N LYS A 213 -18.21 14.13 7.92
CA LYS A 213 -17.59 13.20 8.88
C LYS A 213 -17.21 13.86 10.21
N ASP A 214 -16.85 15.14 10.17
CA ASP A 214 -16.47 15.92 11.35
C ASP A 214 -17.68 16.54 12.10
N MET A 215 -18.91 16.40 11.60
CA MET A 215 -20.13 16.77 12.32
C MET A 215 -20.34 15.87 13.55
N PRO A 216 -20.21 16.40 14.79
CA PRO A 216 -20.36 15.62 16.00
C PRO A 216 -21.86 15.51 16.32
N GLY A 217 -22.56 14.51 15.78
CA GLY A 217 -23.97 14.38 16.10
C GLY A 217 -24.79 13.24 15.54
N GLU A 218 -24.34 12.45 14.55
CA GLU A 218 -25.23 11.42 13.94
C GLU A 218 -24.44 10.31 13.21
N GLY A 219 -23.34 9.84 13.82
CA GLY A 219 -22.41 8.89 13.19
C GLY A 219 -22.24 7.53 13.86
N GLU A 220 -22.99 7.23 14.92
CA GLU A 220 -23.02 5.90 15.55
C GLU A 220 -24.42 5.63 16.12
N GLY A 221 -25.22 4.83 15.42
CA GLY A 221 -26.53 4.39 15.91
C GLY A 221 -27.60 4.25 14.83
N MET A 222 -27.35 3.45 13.80
CA MET A 222 -28.41 3.01 12.89
C MET A 222 -28.23 1.53 12.57
N ASP A 223 -28.43 0.70 13.59
CA ASP A 223 -28.82 -0.70 13.46
C ASP A 223 -30.15 -0.90 14.20
N GLU A 224 -31.03 -1.69 13.59
CA GLU A 224 -32.47 -1.80 13.83
C GLU A 224 -32.92 -2.24 15.23
N ALA A 225 -34.14 -1.78 15.55
CA ALA A 225 -35.16 -2.41 16.39
C ALA A 225 -35.10 -2.22 17.92
N GLY A 226 -36.06 -1.41 18.43
CA GLY A 226 -36.46 -1.43 19.84
C GLY A 226 -37.25 -0.19 20.26
N SER A 227 -38.57 -0.17 20.00
CA SER A 227 -39.53 0.82 20.48
C SER A 227 -39.45 1.08 22.00
N PRO A 228 -39.58 2.33 22.49
CA PRO A 228 -39.63 2.61 23.92
C PRO A 228 -41.05 2.37 24.48
N PRO A 229 -41.22 1.68 25.62
CA PRO A 229 -42.49 1.67 26.33
C PRO A 229 -42.65 2.94 27.20
N VAL A 230 -43.91 3.35 27.25
CA VAL A 230 -44.48 4.49 27.97
C VAL A 230 -44.47 4.21 29.48
N GLU A 231 -43.94 5.12 30.29
CA GLU A 231 -44.11 5.08 31.76
C GLU A 231 -45.33 5.90 32.17
N GLU A 232 -46.31 5.18 32.72
CA GLU A 232 -47.55 5.64 33.33
C GLU A 232 -47.29 6.42 34.63
N GLN A 233 -48.03 7.51 34.77
CA GLN A 233 -48.21 8.25 36.00
C GLN A 233 -49.01 7.40 37.00
N ALA A 234 -48.50 7.21 38.21
CA ALA A 234 -49.29 6.83 39.37
C ALA A 234 -48.92 7.72 40.56
N GLU A 235 -49.89 8.54 40.97
CA GLU A 235 -49.91 9.29 42.21
C GLU A 235 -49.85 8.36 43.44
N VAL A 236 -49.34 8.87 44.58
CA VAL A 236 -49.97 8.85 45.92
C VAL A 236 -48.91 9.28 46.97
N MET A 237 -49.14 10.45 47.59
CA MET A 237 -48.83 10.74 49.00
C MET A 237 -50.11 10.44 49.81
N PRO A 238 -50.16 10.31 51.17
CA PRO A 238 -49.21 10.79 52.18
C PRO A 238 -49.05 9.91 53.47
N GLU A 239 -48.18 10.39 54.37
CA GLU A 239 -48.16 10.23 55.85
C GLU A 239 -47.91 8.86 56.52
N GLY A 240 -47.02 8.89 57.53
CA GLY A 240 -46.92 7.87 58.57
C GLY A 240 -45.52 7.73 59.16
N GLU A 241 -45.17 8.60 60.11
CA GLU A 241 -44.04 8.35 61.02
C GLU A 241 -44.30 7.09 61.85
N GLU A 242 -43.56 6.01 61.62
CA GLU A 242 -43.35 4.97 62.62
C GLU A 242 -41.86 4.68 62.77
N LYS A 243 -41.38 4.89 64.00
CA LYS A 243 -40.03 4.59 64.45
C LYS A 243 -39.87 3.08 64.59
N GLU A 244 -39.08 2.45 63.73
CA GLU A 244 -38.54 1.12 64.01
C GLU A 244 -37.10 1.21 64.53
N GLU A 245 -36.87 0.50 65.61
CA GLU A 245 -35.63 0.45 66.38
C GLU A 245 -34.52 -0.26 65.59
N VAL A 246 -33.41 0.44 65.37
CA VAL A 246 -32.20 -0.13 64.74
C VAL A 246 -31.43 -0.97 65.78
N PRO A 247 -31.19 -2.27 65.56
CA PRO A 247 -30.17 -3.01 66.30
C PRO A 247 -28.79 -2.53 65.83
N LYS A 248 -27.96 -2.11 66.79
CA LYS A 248 -26.59 -1.64 66.56
C LYS A 248 -25.69 -2.79 66.10
N GLU A 249 -25.52 -2.94 64.79
CA GLU A 249 -24.31 -3.53 64.22
C GLU A 249 -23.31 -2.41 63.88
N PRO A 250 -22.02 -2.53 64.25
CA PRO A 250 -21.03 -1.50 63.97
C PRO A 250 -20.74 -1.45 62.46
N VAL A 251 -21.29 -0.44 61.79
CA VAL A 251 -20.95 -0.09 60.41
C VAL A 251 -19.46 0.29 60.37
N PRO A 252 -18.61 -0.40 59.61
CA PRO A 252 -17.22 0.00 59.45
C PRO A 252 -17.16 1.40 58.83
N PRO A 253 -16.23 2.27 59.27
CA PRO A 253 -16.14 3.63 58.77
C PRO A 253 -16.01 3.62 57.25
N LYS A 254 -16.86 4.39 56.55
CA LYS A 254 -16.74 4.57 55.09
C LYS A 254 -15.34 5.11 54.81
N LEU A 255 -14.50 4.27 54.20
CA LEU A 255 -13.20 4.69 53.70
C LEU A 255 -13.41 5.91 52.79
N PRO A 256 -12.54 6.93 52.86
CA PRO A 256 -12.60 8.02 51.89
C PRO A 256 -12.54 7.43 50.47
N PRO A 257 -13.34 7.97 49.52
CA PRO A 257 -13.35 7.47 48.16
C PRO A 257 -11.92 7.50 47.61
N GLU A 258 -11.52 6.43 46.92
CA GLU A 258 -10.20 6.35 46.30
C GLU A 258 -9.99 7.57 45.41
N PRO A 259 -8.80 8.20 45.44
CA PRO A 259 -8.52 9.35 44.60
C PRO A 259 -8.61 8.93 43.14
N GLN A 260 -9.69 9.31 42.46
CA GLN A 260 -9.83 9.13 41.04
C GLN A 260 -8.85 10.06 40.33
N SER A 261 -8.07 9.51 39.40
CA SER A 261 -7.14 10.29 38.61
C SER A 261 -7.87 11.42 37.89
N THR A 262 -7.52 12.67 38.18
CA THR A 262 -8.01 13.86 37.46
C THR A 262 -7.31 14.04 36.11
N TRP A 263 -6.50 13.07 35.66
CA TRP A 263 -5.83 13.14 34.37
C TRP A 263 -6.85 12.93 33.25
N GLN A 264 -7.03 13.96 32.43
CA GLN A 264 -7.73 13.87 31.16
C GLN A 264 -6.67 13.88 30.05
N ALA A 265 -6.82 12.97 29.08
CA ALA A 265 -5.97 12.98 27.91
C ALA A 265 -6.14 14.33 27.18
N PRO A 266 -5.05 14.98 26.74
CA PRO A 266 -5.16 16.19 25.94
C PRO A 266 -6.06 15.94 24.72
N ALA A 267 -6.91 16.91 24.38
CA ALA A 267 -7.78 16.81 23.22
C ALA A 267 -6.96 16.47 21.96
N PRO A 268 -7.44 15.54 21.11
CA PRO A 268 -6.73 15.19 19.88
C PRO A 268 -6.62 16.44 19.00
N ILE A 269 -5.44 16.62 18.40
CA ILE A 269 -5.20 17.77 17.53
C ILE A 269 -6.06 17.57 16.27
N PRO A 270 -6.89 18.56 15.88
CA PRO A 270 -7.74 18.42 14.72
C PRO A 270 -6.90 18.32 13.44
N VAL A 271 -7.38 17.51 12.50
CA VAL A 271 -6.73 17.27 11.22
C VAL A 271 -6.92 18.49 10.31
N GLU A 272 -6.00 18.69 9.37
CA GLU A 272 -6.12 19.80 8.40
C GLU A 272 -7.05 19.40 7.27
N ARG A 273 -7.92 20.33 6.84
CA ARG A 273 -8.89 20.12 5.77
C ARG A 273 -8.21 19.69 4.47
N PRO A 274 -8.83 18.82 3.65
CA PRO A 274 -8.35 18.55 2.30
C PRO A 274 -8.16 19.87 1.52
N GLY A 275 -7.03 20.01 0.82
CA GLY A 275 -6.66 21.25 0.14
C GLY A 275 -5.88 22.26 0.99
N GLN A 276 -5.83 22.08 2.32
CA GLN A 276 -5.13 22.99 3.23
C GLN A 276 -3.88 22.36 3.85
N GLY A 277 -2.82 23.17 3.99
CA GLY A 277 -1.64 22.83 4.78
C GLY A 277 -0.93 21.55 4.31
N VAL A 278 -0.85 20.53 5.17
CA VAL A 278 -0.22 19.23 4.88
C VAL A 278 -1.05 18.41 3.88
N ASN A 279 -2.36 18.61 3.83
CA ASN A 279 -3.29 17.92 2.94
C ASN A 279 -3.61 18.74 1.68
N LYS A 280 -2.76 19.72 1.33
CA LYS A 280 -2.92 20.52 0.10
C LYS A 280 -2.84 19.66 -1.17
N LYS A 281 -1.87 18.75 -1.23
CA LYS A 281 -1.66 17.86 -2.37
C LYS A 281 -2.09 16.44 -2.07
N VAL A 282 -2.62 15.77 -3.09
CA VAL A 282 -2.94 14.34 -3.06
C VAL A 282 -1.75 13.56 -3.60
N TYR A 283 -1.48 12.40 -3.00
CA TYR A 283 -0.38 11.54 -3.39
C TYR A 283 -0.90 10.20 -3.85
N TRP A 284 -0.40 9.75 -5.00
CA TRP A 284 -0.72 8.47 -5.60
C TRP A 284 0.52 7.59 -5.61
N VAL A 285 0.32 6.30 -5.37
CA VAL A 285 1.41 5.33 -5.32
C VAL A 285 1.16 4.13 -6.22
N CYS A 286 2.21 3.64 -6.86
CA CYS A 286 2.20 2.36 -7.56
C CYS A 286 3.49 1.59 -7.26
N ASN A 287 3.41 0.26 -7.25
CA ASN A 287 4.57 -0.60 -6.99
C ASN A 287 5.41 -0.78 -8.25
N ARG A 288 4.72 -0.97 -9.39
CA ARG A 288 5.33 -0.99 -10.72
C ARG A 288 4.64 0.01 -11.64
N PRO A 289 5.40 0.72 -12.49
CA PRO A 289 4.83 1.56 -13.53
C PRO A 289 3.94 0.71 -14.46
N GLY A 290 2.63 0.99 -14.47
CA GLY A 290 1.61 0.23 -15.22
C GLY A 290 0.58 -0.51 -14.39
N GLU A 291 0.84 -0.66 -13.10
CA GLU A 291 -0.19 -1.05 -12.16
C GLU A 291 -1.13 0.13 -11.85
N GLN A 292 -2.26 -0.17 -11.20
CA GLN A 292 -3.19 0.85 -10.78
C GLN A 292 -2.54 1.77 -9.74
N TRP A 293 -2.72 3.07 -9.93
CA TRP A 293 -2.34 4.07 -8.94
C TRP A 293 -3.32 4.04 -7.77
N ILE A 294 -2.78 3.93 -6.56
CA ILE A 294 -3.56 3.90 -5.32
C ILE A 294 -3.44 5.26 -4.66
N CYS A 295 -4.57 5.90 -4.38
CA CYS A 295 -4.62 7.18 -3.66
C CYS A 295 -4.25 6.95 -2.18
N LEU A 296 -3.29 7.73 -1.67
CA LEU A 296 -2.95 7.72 -0.25
C LEU A 296 -3.99 8.51 0.55
N PRO A 297 -4.31 8.06 1.78
CA PRO A 297 -5.26 8.76 2.63
C PRO A 297 -4.69 10.10 3.14
N ASP A 298 -5.58 10.97 3.58
CA ASP A 298 -5.21 12.21 4.27
C ASP A 298 -4.51 11.92 5.59
N ILE A 299 -3.58 12.79 5.97
CA ILE A 299 -2.74 12.57 7.13
C ILE A 299 -3.27 13.26 8.39
N LYS A 300 -3.26 12.51 9.49
CA LYS A 300 -3.47 13.05 10.84
C LYS A 300 -2.16 13.64 11.40
N PRO A 301 -2.22 14.73 12.19
CA PRO A 301 -1.04 15.29 12.85
C PRO A 301 -0.28 14.28 13.73
N ASP A 302 -1.01 13.33 14.34
CA ASP A 302 -0.41 12.30 15.18
C ASP A 302 0.51 11.35 14.40
N HIS A 303 0.12 10.97 13.17
CA HIS A 303 0.95 10.11 12.32
C HIS A 303 2.31 10.77 12.05
N ILE A 304 2.35 12.10 11.85
CA ILE A 304 3.60 12.84 11.63
C ILE A 304 4.43 12.90 12.91
N ARG A 305 3.78 13.09 14.07
CA ARG A 305 4.44 13.11 15.37
C ARG A 305 5.11 11.78 15.68
N VAL A 306 4.39 10.67 15.51
CA VAL A 306 4.94 9.32 15.73
C VAL A 306 5.99 8.97 14.69
N ALA A 307 5.77 9.31 13.41
CA ALA A 307 6.75 9.07 12.34
C ALA A 307 8.10 9.77 12.58
N ARG A 308 8.12 10.92 13.26
CA ARG A 308 9.37 11.60 13.65
C ARG A 308 10.19 10.83 14.68
N LEU A 309 9.53 10.00 15.49
CA LEU A 309 10.15 9.21 16.55
C LEU A 309 10.52 7.80 16.08
N SER A 310 9.96 7.34 14.96
CA SER A 310 10.20 6.01 14.43
C SER A 310 11.18 6.01 13.25
N VAL A 311 11.94 4.92 13.14
CA VAL A 311 12.79 4.60 11.99
C VAL A 311 12.45 3.19 11.55
N ARG A 312 11.76 3.07 10.42
CA ARG A 312 11.31 1.80 9.83
C ARG A 312 11.58 1.82 8.33
N CYS A 313 12.05 0.70 7.80
CA CYS A 313 12.10 0.44 6.37
C CYS A 313 10.69 0.10 5.87
N MET A 314 10.34 0.59 4.68
CA MET A 314 9.09 0.23 4.01
C MET A 314 9.16 -1.22 3.53
N THR A 315 8.05 -1.95 3.58
CA THR A 315 7.99 -3.33 3.09
C THR A 315 7.68 -3.39 1.60
N GLY A 316 6.93 -2.42 1.07
CA GLY A 316 6.38 -2.48 -0.28
C GLY A 316 4.95 -3.01 -0.34
N ASP A 317 4.31 -3.26 0.81
CA ASP A 317 2.89 -3.57 0.93
C ASP A 317 2.17 -2.49 1.74
N LEU A 318 1.16 -1.85 1.12
CA LEU A 318 0.47 -0.69 1.70
C LEU A 318 -0.36 -1.02 2.94
N GLU A 319 -0.80 -2.28 3.07
CA GLU A 319 -1.62 -2.75 4.18
C GLU A 319 -0.79 -3.41 5.30
N SER A 320 0.55 -3.35 5.22
CA SER A 320 1.40 -3.90 6.27
C SER A 320 1.26 -3.10 7.59
N GLU A 321 1.22 -3.81 8.72
CA GLU A 321 1.10 -3.18 10.03
C GLU A 321 2.41 -2.49 10.47
N VAL A 322 2.30 -1.27 10.98
CA VAL A 322 3.44 -0.49 11.47
C VAL A 322 3.52 -0.60 12.98
N ILE A 323 4.25 -1.59 13.46
CA ILE A 323 4.45 -1.82 14.90
C ILE A 323 5.63 -0.96 15.39
N THR A 324 5.32 0.09 16.16
CA THR A 324 6.30 1.01 16.78
C THR A 324 5.94 1.31 18.24
N PHE A 325 6.91 1.86 18.97
CA PHE A 325 6.70 2.44 20.29
C PHE A 325 7.23 3.89 20.26
N PRO A 326 6.38 4.93 20.36
CA PRO A 326 4.93 4.93 20.59
C PRO A 326 4.10 4.20 19.50
N PRO A 327 2.90 3.67 19.85
CA PRO A 327 2.03 2.99 18.88
C PRO A 327 1.64 3.93 17.74
N PHE A 328 1.69 3.42 16.52
CA PHE A 328 1.30 4.17 15.33
C PHE A 328 -0.14 3.79 14.94
N ASP A 329 -1.03 4.78 14.89
CA ASP A 329 -2.44 4.61 14.53
C ASP A 329 -2.59 4.44 13.00
N GLY A 330 -2.17 3.29 12.45
CA GLY A 330 -2.41 2.99 11.05
C GLY A 330 -1.48 1.93 10.44
N VAL A 331 -1.73 1.65 9.16
CA VAL A 331 -0.91 0.76 8.32
C VAL A 331 0.18 1.52 7.54
N GLU A 332 0.99 0.80 6.77
CA GLU A 332 2.13 1.32 6.00
C GLU A 332 1.76 2.49 5.08
N LYS A 333 0.57 2.51 4.47
CA LYS A 333 0.10 3.65 3.65
C LYS A 333 0.08 4.98 4.40
N HIS A 334 -0.30 4.98 5.67
CA HIS A 334 -0.32 6.19 6.51
C HIS A 334 1.09 6.60 6.89
N TYR A 335 1.97 5.63 7.17
CA TYR A 335 3.37 5.89 7.48
C TYR A 335 4.11 6.43 6.23
N LEU A 336 3.86 5.85 5.05
CA LEU A 336 4.36 6.33 3.77
C LEU A 336 3.93 7.77 3.49
N ARG A 337 2.63 8.08 3.66
CA ARG A 337 2.10 9.44 3.55
C ARG A 337 2.77 10.40 4.53
N ALA A 338 3.06 9.97 5.75
CA ALA A 338 3.77 10.76 6.77
C ALA A 338 5.20 11.08 6.38
N GLN A 339 5.92 10.09 5.84
CA GLN A 339 7.27 10.29 5.33
C GLN A 339 7.28 11.23 4.14
N ILE A 340 6.35 11.08 3.20
CA ILE A 340 6.19 11.97 2.04
C ILE A 340 5.92 13.41 2.51
N ALA A 341 4.99 13.63 3.44
CA ALA A 341 4.70 14.95 3.98
C ALA A 341 5.94 15.62 4.58
N ARG A 342 6.71 14.87 5.36
CA ARG A 342 7.95 15.36 6.00
C ARG A 342 9.02 15.71 4.98
N ILE A 343 9.22 14.85 3.99
CA ILE A 343 10.19 15.07 2.91
C ILE A 343 9.76 16.29 2.11
N ALA A 344 8.51 16.34 1.63
CA ALA A 344 7.97 17.46 0.87
C ALA A 344 8.15 18.79 1.61
N ALA A 345 7.83 18.86 2.90
CA ALA A 345 7.99 20.08 3.69
C ALA A 345 9.46 20.49 3.93
N SER A 346 10.39 19.54 3.92
CA SER A 346 11.81 19.78 4.23
C SER A 346 12.69 19.93 2.98
N THR A 347 12.25 19.46 1.82
CA THR A 347 13.06 19.41 0.59
C THR A 347 12.43 20.14 -0.60
N SER A 348 11.27 20.78 -0.41
CA SER A 348 10.72 21.69 -1.41
C SER A 348 11.50 23.00 -1.36
N ILE A 349 12.49 23.13 -2.25
CA ILE A 349 13.35 24.30 -2.41
C ILE A 349 13.26 24.85 -3.83
N SER A 350 13.42 26.16 -3.95
CA SER A 350 13.47 26.87 -5.22
C SER A 350 14.52 27.98 -5.15
N PRO A 351 15.06 28.43 -6.30
CA PRO A 351 15.99 29.54 -6.32
C PRO A 351 15.40 30.81 -5.71
N GLN A 352 16.22 31.58 -5.02
CA GLN A 352 15.81 32.82 -4.38
C GLN A 352 15.24 33.81 -5.41
N GLY A 353 14.05 34.33 -5.14
CA GLY A 353 13.35 35.27 -6.02
C GLY A 353 12.52 34.63 -7.13
N PHE A 354 12.49 33.29 -7.21
CA PHE A 354 11.64 32.57 -8.16
C PHE A 354 10.15 32.65 -7.80
N PHE A 355 9.83 32.60 -6.50
CA PHE A 355 8.47 32.80 -5.99
C PHE A 355 8.37 34.14 -5.24
N THR A 356 7.24 34.83 -5.42
CA THR A 356 6.85 36.01 -4.64
C THR A 356 5.65 35.69 -3.76
N TYR A 357 5.56 36.38 -2.63
CA TYR A 357 4.41 36.31 -1.73
C TYR A 357 3.40 37.40 -2.14
N GLY A 358 2.16 37.00 -2.41
CA GLY A 358 1.08 37.89 -2.83
C GLY A 358 0.53 37.54 -4.21
N SER A 359 -0.79 37.65 -4.38
CA SER A 359 -1.40 37.81 -5.69
C SER A 359 -0.69 38.96 -6.38
N GLY A 360 -0.22 38.77 -7.61
CA GLY A 360 0.36 39.85 -8.43
C GLY A 360 -0.68 40.88 -8.87
N GLU A 361 -1.78 40.99 -8.14
CA GLU A 361 -2.89 41.92 -8.36
C GLU A 361 -2.97 42.80 -7.11
N GLU A 362 -2.74 44.09 -7.31
CA GLU A 362 -2.96 45.15 -6.33
C GLU A 362 -4.47 45.30 -6.04
N GLU A 363 -5.10 44.30 -5.42
CA GLU A 363 -6.40 44.50 -4.78
C GLU A 363 -6.25 44.43 -3.26
N GLU A 364 -6.42 45.60 -2.66
CA GLU A 364 -6.53 45.86 -1.23
C GLU A 364 -7.78 45.18 -0.64
N ASP A 365 -7.79 43.86 -0.54
CA ASP A 365 -8.74 43.18 0.34
C ASP A 365 -8.22 43.22 1.78
N LEU A 366 -8.44 44.38 2.40
CA LEU A 366 -8.24 44.69 3.82
C LEU A 366 -9.27 43.98 4.73
N ASN A 367 -9.52 42.69 4.51
CA ASN A 367 -10.18 41.82 5.49
C ASN A 367 -9.15 40.86 6.12
N LEU A 368 -8.14 41.46 6.77
CA LEU A 368 -7.28 40.76 7.74
C LEU A 368 -8.05 40.57 9.06
N GLU A 369 -9.03 39.66 9.07
CA GLU A 369 -9.44 38.99 10.31
C GLU A 369 -8.75 37.62 10.38
N GLU A 370 -8.01 37.42 11.47
CA GLU A 370 -7.40 36.15 11.91
C GLU A 370 -6.44 35.44 10.94
N GLY A 371 -5.17 35.89 10.90
CA GLY A 371 -3.98 35.02 11.02
C GLY A 371 -3.84 33.79 10.11
N GLY A 372 -4.55 33.74 8.99
CA GLY A 372 -4.69 32.58 8.12
C GLY A 372 -4.51 32.93 6.65
N GLY A 373 -3.68 33.94 6.35
CA GLY A 373 -3.40 34.32 4.96
C GLY A 373 -2.80 33.16 4.19
N ASP A 374 -3.55 32.67 3.20
CA ASP A 374 -3.02 31.73 2.22
C ASP A 374 -1.95 32.42 1.38
N MET A 375 -0.70 32.35 1.86
CA MET A 375 0.47 32.70 1.09
C MET A 375 0.64 31.70 -0.05
N GLU A 376 -0.12 31.90 -1.12
CA GLU A 376 0.10 31.21 -2.38
C GLU A 376 1.42 31.68 -2.98
N PHE A 377 2.22 30.72 -3.43
CA PHE A 377 3.52 30.97 -4.05
C PHE A 377 3.28 31.21 -5.53
N ASN A 378 3.41 32.46 -5.97
CA ASN A 378 3.26 32.82 -7.38
C ASN A 378 4.62 32.90 -8.07
N PRO A 379 4.80 32.26 -9.25
CA PRO A 379 6.03 32.40 -10.03
C PRO A 379 6.26 33.87 -10.40
N ASN A 380 7.47 34.37 -10.14
CA ASN A 380 7.83 35.75 -10.44
C ASN A 380 8.06 35.93 -11.95
N PRO A 381 7.26 36.76 -12.65
CA PRO A 381 7.43 37.00 -14.09
C PRO A 381 8.77 37.66 -14.45
N TYR A 382 9.39 38.36 -13.51
CA TYR A 382 10.65 39.10 -13.70
C TYR A 382 11.87 38.37 -13.16
N TYR A 383 11.76 37.07 -12.89
CA TYR A 383 12.87 36.29 -12.35
C TYR A 383 14.06 36.27 -13.32
N GLN A 384 15.19 36.80 -12.88
CA GLN A 384 16.48 36.66 -13.55
C GLN A 384 17.23 35.50 -12.89
N GLY A 385 17.55 34.47 -13.68
CA GLY A 385 18.25 33.29 -13.17
C GLY A 385 19.61 33.63 -12.56
N HIS A 386 19.90 33.06 -11.40
CA HIS A 386 21.22 33.10 -10.79
C HIS A 386 22.24 32.32 -11.64
N THR A 387 23.52 32.66 -11.53
CA THR A 387 24.55 31.91 -12.26
C THR A 387 24.77 30.54 -11.62
N LEU A 388 25.28 29.57 -12.39
CA LEU A 388 25.60 28.23 -11.86
C LEU A 388 26.58 28.28 -10.68
N LYS A 389 27.48 29.27 -10.64
CA LYS A 389 28.44 29.44 -9.54
C LYS A 389 27.74 29.82 -8.24
N ASP A 390 26.71 30.64 -8.33
CA ASP A 390 25.93 31.09 -7.16
C ASP A 390 25.06 29.94 -6.64
N LEU A 391 24.43 29.16 -7.53
CA LEU A 391 23.58 28.04 -7.16
C LEU A 391 24.33 26.87 -6.49
N VAL A 392 25.62 26.71 -6.79
CA VAL A 392 26.51 25.67 -6.24
C VAL A 392 27.31 26.17 -5.03
N ASP A 393 27.09 27.42 -4.59
CA ASP A 393 27.78 27.93 -3.40
C ASP A 393 27.48 27.06 -2.18
N SER A 394 28.52 26.77 -1.41
CA SER A 394 28.46 25.89 -0.23
C SER A 394 27.60 26.49 0.90
N ASN A 395 27.37 27.80 0.87
CA ASN A 395 26.50 28.48 1.85
C ASN A 395 25.00 28.28 1.58
N LEU A 396 24.61 27.76 0.41
CA LEU A 396 23.21 27.47 0.03
C LEU A 396 22.25 28.66 0.16
N THR A 397 22.75 29.89 0.17
CA THR A 397 21.95 31.11 0.38
C THR A 397 20.95 31.38 -0.74
N TYR A 398 21.24 30.89 -1.95
CA TYR A 398 20.42 31.08 -3.13
C TYR A 398 19.26 30.08 -3.23
N TRP A 399 19.11 29.17 -2.27
CA TRP A 399 18.01 28.21 -2.20
C TRP A 399 17.07 28.58 -1.05
N VAL A 400 15.79 28.74 -1.36
CA VAL A 400 14.75 29.07 -0.37
C VAL A 400 13.65 28.02 -0.39
N HIS A 401 13.06 27.74 0.76
CA HIS A 401 11.91 26.85 0.84
C HIS A 401 10.67 27.49 0.21
N HIS A 402 9.96 26.73 -0.63
CA HIS A 402 8.70 27.15 -1.26
C HIS A 402 7.52 26.27 -0.81
N GLY A 403 7.57 25.80 0.43
CA GLY A 403 6.51 25.03 1.08
C GLY A 403 6.41 25.43 2.55
N ARG A 404 5.23 25.21 3.16
CA ARG A 404 5.03 25.50 4.59
C ARG A 404 5.78 24.47 5.44
N HIS A 405 6.50 24.95 6.44
CA HIS A 405 7.17 24.09 7.41
C HIS A 405 6.16 23.41 8.33
N ILE A 406 6.31 22.10 8.56
CA ILE A 406 5.44 21.34 9.46
C ILE A 406 5.93 21.51 10.90
N LEU A 407 5.10 22.13 11.75
CA LEU A 407 5.38 22.36 13.17
C LEU A 407 5.55 21.06 13.96
N LYS A 408 6.11 21.15 15.17
CA LYS A 408 6.26 20.00 16.09
C LYS A 408 4.93 19.32 16.41
N GLN A 409 3.84 20.08 16.36
CA GLN A 409 2.46 19.62 16.53
C GLN A 409 1.98 18.66 15.41
N GLY A 410 2.66 18.63 14.26
CA GLY A 410 2.24 17.83 13.10
C GLY A 410 1.30 18.58 12.14
N ARG A 411 1.22 19.91 12.26
CA ARG A 411 0.41 20.80 11.42
C ARG A 411 1.27 21.88 10.78
N THR A 412 0.80 22.50 9.71
CA THR A 412 1.45 23.69 9.13
C THR A 412 1.08 24.95 9.89
N LEU A 413 -0.17 25.04 10.34
CA LEU A 413 -0.67 26.12 11.18
C LEU A 413 -0.75 25.68 12.63
N TRP A 414 -0.32 26.56 13.53
CA TRP A 414 -0.37 26.28 14.96
C TRP A 414 -1.82 26.28 15.45
N TRP A 415 -2.23 25.19 16.09
CA TRP A 415 -3.52 25.12 16.77
C TRP A 415 -3.33 25.30 18.27
N ASN A 416 -3.98 26.30 18.85
CA ASN A 416 -3.90 26.57 20.28
C ASN A 416 -4.94 25.73 21.05
N PRO A 417 -4.52 24.73 21.84
CA PRO A 417 -5.45 23.90 22.62
C PRO A 417 -6.19 24.66 23.73
N ASN A 418 -5.67 25.82 24.14
CA ASN A 418 -6.23 26.60 25.24
C ASN A 418 -7.18 27.72 24.78
N ALA A 419 -7.40 27.88 23.46
CA ALA A 419 -8.20 29.00 22.94
C ALA A 419 -9.66 28.97 23.41
N GLY A 420 -10.22 27.79 23.71
CA GLY A 420 -11.57 27.64 24.28
C GLY A 420 -11.63 27.67 25.82
N MET A 421 -10.50 27.61 26.52
CA MET A 421 -10.46 27.75 27.98
C MET A 421 -10.37 29.23 28.34
N VAL A 422 -11.52 29.90 28.36
CA VAL A 422 -11.64 31.18 29.07
C VAL A 422 -11.23 30.91 30.51
N ARG A 423 -10.07 31.44 30.92
CA ARG A 423 -9.62 31.42 32.31
C ARG A 423 -10.71 32.09 33.14
N THR A 424 -11.52 31.30 33.81
CA THR A 424 -12.32 31.76 34.94
C THR A 424 -11.35 32.03 36.08
N THR A 425 -10.74 33.21 36.05
CA THR A 425 -10.09 33.80 37.22
C THR A 425 -11.17 33.94 38.30
N LYS A 426 -11.11 33.07 39.32
CA LYS A 426 -11.73 33.29 40.62
C LYS A 426 -10.67 33.74 41.60
#